data_AF-A0A1Y3WA35-F1
#
_entry.id   AF-A0A1Y3WA35-F1
#
_cell.length_a   1.000
_cell.length_b   1.000
_cell.length_c   1.000
_cell.angle_alpha   90.00
_cell.angle_beta   90.00
_cell.angle_gamma   90.00
#
_symmetry.space_group_name_H-M   'P 1'
#
loop_
_entity.id
_entity.type
_entity.pdbx_description
1 polymer ?
#
loop_
_entity_poly.entity_id
_entity_poly.type
_entity_poly.pdbx_seq_one_letter_code
_entity_poly.pdbx_strand_id
1 'polypeptide(L)'
;MKRIQSLHRFQKAVLALTAAMMLLFTAVYLMAASRKGFLYQNALLIPQQADGRTFYIGKIQGEPACFAVEADKTVTFQYGDRTYGPYTVRENPAAIPQNSEMRTQMTGVELYCGEKLLFYGGITDLSGRLLLYHTDGSLADAGISVTVNGGAENMITMDGSGNGIDPMEPSAYTILDLMTGPELTHKGAWPLWAGGILICAATMVSVLFADELFRFNLAFRIRDADRAEPSEWEIAGRYISWAVLPVVALALFIGGLQ
;
A
#
# COMPACT_ATOMS: atom_id res chain seq x y z
N MET A 1 32.21 -21.96 -5.49
CA MET A 1 32.71 -22.38 -4.15
C MET A 1 34.15 -21.94 -3.87
N LYS A 2 35.13 -22.12 -4.79
CA LYS A 2 36.54 -21.72 -4.57
C LYS A 2 36.72 -20.24 -4.17
N ARG A 3 35.98 -19.32 -4.81
CA ARG A 3 35.98 -17.87 -4.48
C ARG A 3 35.54 -17.55 -3.05
N ILE A 4 34.51 -18.23 -2.54
CA ILE A 4 34.01 -17.98 -1.18
C ILE A 4 35.03 -18.48 -0.14
N GLN A 5 35.77 -19.54 -0.45
CA GLN A 5 36.78 -20.09 0.46
C GLN A 5 37.99 -19.16 0.65
N SER A 6 38.39 -18.41 -0.39
CA SER A 6 39.51 -17.46 -0.37
C SER A 6 39.22 -16.11 0.28
N LEU A 7 37.96 -15.83 0.65
CA LEU A 7 37.58 -14.55 1.28
C LEU A 7 38.05 -14.45 2.73
N HIS A 8 38.36 -13.22 3.14
CA HIS A 8 38.68 -12.88 4.53
C HIS A 8 37.46 -13.10 5.46
N ARG A 9 37.69 -13.31 6.76
CA ARG A 9 36.62 -13.56 7.74
C ARG A 9 35.57 -12.44 7.75
N PHE A 10 36.01 -11.19 7.62
CA PHE A 10 35.12 -10.02 7.52
C PHE A 10 34.19 -10.09 6.30
N GLN A 11 34.73 -10.37 5.11
CA GLN A 11 33.95 -10.46 3.87
C GLN A 11 32.92 -11.58 3.94
N LYS A 12 33.28 -12.73 4.53
CA LYS A 12 32.35 -13.84 4.78
C LYS A 12 31.22 -13.42 5.74
N ALA A 13 31.54 -12.68 6.79
CA ALA A 13 30.54 -12.16 7.73
C ALA A 13 29.58 -11.17 7.06
N VAL A 14 30.09 -10.22 6.28
CA VAL A 14 29.25 -9.25 5.53
C VAL A 14 28.35 -9.96 4.53
N LEU A 15 28.85 -10.95 3.79
CA LEU A 15 28.05 -11.74 2.85
C LEU A 15 26.93 -12.50 3.58
N ALA A 16 27.26 -13.19 4.68
CA ALA A 16 26.29 -13.95 5.45
C ALA A 16 25.21 -13.04 6.05
N LEU A 17 25.61 -11.90 6.64
CA LEU A 17 24.69 -10.93 7.22
C LEU A 17 23.76 -10.33 6.15
N THR A 18 24.31 -9.86 5.04
CA THR A 18 23.54 -9.25 3.94
C THR A 18 22.57 -10.27 3.32
N ALA A 19 22.99 -11.53 3.17
CA ALA A 19 22.13 -12.59 2.65
C ALA A 19 21.00 -12.95 3.63
N ALA A 20 21.31 -13.08 4.92
CA ALA A 20 20.31 -13.33 5.95
C ALA A 20 19.29 -12.18 6.03
N MET A 21 19.75 -10.93 5.97
CA MET A 21 18.91 -9.74 5.94
C MET A 21 17.98 -9.74 4.71
N MET A 22 18.51 -10.00 3.51
CA MET A 22 17.72 -10.09 2.28
C MET A 22 16.61 -11.14 2.40
N LEU A 23 16.92 -12.34 2.91
CA LEU A 23 15.95 -13.41 3.10
C LEU A 23 14.89 -13.05 4.15
N LEU A 24 15.32 -12.52 5.29
CA LEU A 24 14.42 -12.11 6.38
C LEU A 24 13.43 -11.06 5.90
N PHE A 25 13.90 -9.96 5.31
CA PHE A 25 13.02 -8.89 4.87
C PHE A 25 12.16 -9.29 3.68
N THR A 26 12.65 -10.15 2.78
CA THR A 26 11.80 -10.74 1.72
C THR A 26 10.64 -11.54 2.33
N ALA A 27 10.90 -12.37 3.35
CA ALA A 27 9.85 -13.11 4.05
C ALA A 27 8.87 -12.17 4.78
N VAL A 28 9.37 -11.14 5.47
CA VAL A 28 8.52 -10.14 6.15
C VAL A 28 7.64 -9.40 5.15
N TYR A 29 8.19 -8.97 4.00
CA TYR A 29 7.42 -8.31 2.96
C TYR A 29 6.42 -9.23 2.28
N LEU A 30 6.75 -10.50 2.06
CA LEU A 30 5.80 -11.51 1.59
C LEU A 30 4.64 -11.69 2.58
N MET A 31 4.93 -11.76 3.88
CA MET A 31 3.90 -11.82 4.92
C MET A 31 3.04 -10.55 4.97
N ALA A 32 3.65 -9.37 4.84
CA ALA A 32 2.94 -8.08 4.79
C ALA A 32 2.05 -7.97 3.53
N ALA A 33 2.59 -8.32 2.36
CA ALA A 33 1.84 -8.36 1.10
C ALA A 33 0.74 -9.43 1.08
N SER A 34 0.88 -10.51 1.87
CA SER A 34 -0.16 -11.52 2.03
C SER A 34 -1.33 -11.03 2.89
N ARG A 35 -1.13 -10.01 3.73
CA ARG A 35 -2.21 -9.35 4.48
C ARG A 35 -2.78 -8.23 3.63
N LYS A 36 -3.53 -8.62 2.59
CA LYS A 36 -4.32 -7.65 1.84
C LYS A 36 -5.54 -7.28 2.65
N GLY A 37 -5.83 -5.99 2.74
CA GLY A 37 -6.97 -5.49 3.50
C GLY A 37 -7.62 -4.32 2.81
N PHE A 38 -8.80 -3.95 3.30
CA PHE A 38 -9.49 -2.74 2.90
C PHE A 38 -8.86 -1.54 3.63
N LEU A 39 -8.37 -0.55 2.88
CA LEU A 39 -7.77 0.64 3.47
C LEU A 39 -8.88 1.67 3.75
N TYR A 40 -9.08 2.00 5.02
CA TYR A 40 -10.05 3.02 5.45
C TYR A 40 -9.44 3.88 6.55
N GLN A 41 -9.52 5.21 6.41
CA GLN A 41 -8.96 6.19 7.37
C GLN A 41 -7.51 5.88 7.79
N ASN A 42 -6.67 5.52 6.81
CA ASN A 42 -5.27 5.12 6.98
C ASN A 42 -5.04 3.84 7.82
N ALA A 43 -6.10 3.07 8.11
CA ALA A 43 -6.04 1.76 8.73
C ALA A 43 -6.29 0.65 7.70
N LEU A 44 -5.61 -0.48 7.87
CA LEU A 44 -5.82 -1.66 7.03
C LEU A 44 -6.76 -2.63 7.76
N LEU A 45 -7.97 -2.81 7.24
CA LEU A 45 -8.98 -3.70 7.78
C LEU A 45 -8.90 -5.04 7.04
N ILE A 46 -8.65 -6.12 7.77
CA ILE A 46 -8.38 -7.44 7.19
C ILE A 46 -9.73 -8.16 6.97
N PRO A 47 -10.01 -8.64 5.75
CA PRO A 47 -11.22 -9.39 5.48
C PRO A 47 -11.20 -10.76 6.17
N GLN A 48 -12.30 -11.11 6.81
CA GLN A 48 -12.59 -12.42 7.38
C GLN A 48 -13.96 -12.87 6.89
N GLN A 49 -14.01 -14.00 6.20
CA GLN A 49 -15.28 -14.57 5.75
C GLN A 49 -15.83 -15.54 6.79
N ALA A 50 -17.10 -15.36 7.15
CA ALA A 50 -17.82 -16.28 8.02
C ALA A 50 -19.27 -16.39 7.55
N ASP A 51 -19.70 -17.61 7.20
CA ASP A 51 -21.11 -17.91 6.95
C ASP A 51 -21.76 -17.05 5.85
N GLY A 52 -21.06 -16.85 4.73
CA GLY A 52 -21.52 -16.02 3.60
C GLY A 52 -21.40 -14.51 3.82
N ARG A 53 -20.89 -14.08 4.98
CA ARG A 53 -20.67 -12.67 5.34
C ARG A 53 -19.19 -12.36 5.33
N THR A 54 -18.84 -11.11 5.01
CA THR A 54 -17.46 -10.64 5.02
C THR A 54 -17.29 -9.55 6.06
N PHE A 55 -16.38 -9.76 7.00
CA PHE A 55 -16.03 -8.82 8.06
C PHE A 55 -14.66 -8.21 7.77
N TYR A 56 -14.57 -6.89 7.65
CA TYR A 56 -13.30 -6.17 7.54
C TYR A 56 -12.93 -5.62 8.91
N ILE A 57 -12.00 -6.29 9.58
CA ILE A 57 -11.69 -6.04 10.98
C ILE A 57 -10.30 -5.40 11.12
N GLY A 58 -10.20 -4.37 11.95
CA GLY A 58 -8.92 -3.77 12.30
C GLY A 58 -9.05 -2.73 13.40
N LYS A 59 -8.09 -1.81 13.44
CA LYS A 59 -8.09 -0.69 14.39
C LYS A 59 -7.84 0.62 13.67
N ILE A 60 -8.69 1.60 13.88
CA ILE A 60 -8.53 2.97 13.39
C ILE A 60 -8.21 3.84 14.60
N GLN A 61 -7.09 4.57 14.58
CA GLN A 61 -6.66 5.43 15.70
C GLN A 61 -6.59 4.73 17.08
N GLY A 62 -6.40 3.40 17.11
CA GLY A 62 -6.32 2.60 18.34
C GLY A 62 -7.64 1.94 18.77
N GLU A 63 -8.77 2.45 18.28
CA GLU A 63 -10.11 1.91 18.53
C GLU A 63 -10.45 0.75 17.57
N PRO A 64 -11.21 -0.26 18.02
CA PRO A 64 -11.63 -1.37 17.16
C PRO A 64 -12.60 -0.86 16.09
N ALA A 65 -12.36 -1.27 14.84
CA ALA A 65 -13.18 -0.93 13.70
C ALA A 65 -13.55 -2.19 12.92
N CYS A 66 -14.83 -2.31 12.54
CA CYS A 66 -15.35 -3.45 11.82
C CYS A 66 -16.40 -3.02 10.80
N PHE A 67 -16.17 -3.30 9.51
CA PHE A 67 -17.27 -3.34 8.54
C PHE A 67 -17.79 -4.76 8.47
N ALA A 68 -19.10 -4.95 8.61
CA ALA A 68 -19.76 -6.21 8.32
C ALA A 68 -20.58 -6.06 7.03
N VAL A 69 -20.26 -6.90 6.04
CA VAL A 69 -20.97 -7.01 4.77
C VAL A 69 -21.77 -8.31 4.80
N GLU A 70 -23.08 -8.17 4.84
CA GLU A 70 -24.05 -9.25 4.86
C GLU A 70 -24.22 -9.87 3.47
N ALA A 71 -24.80 -11.08 3.41
CA ALA A 71 -25.00 -11.80 2.14
C ALA A 71 -25.96 -11.08 1.17
N ASP A 72 -26.86 -10.26 1.69
CA ASP A 72 -27.78 -9.40 0.93
C ASP A 72 -27.15 -8.06 0.51
N LYS A 73 -25.84 -7.92 0.69
CA LYS A 73 -25.05 -6.68 0.50
C LYS A 73 -25.36 -5.57 1.49
N THR A 74 -26.08 -5.83 2.58
CA THR A 74 -26.23 -4.84 3.65
C THR A 74 -24.87 -4.60 4.32
N VAL A 75 -24.49 -3.34 4.49
CA VAL A 75 -23.23 -2.97 5.16
C VAL A 75 -23.53 -2.29 6.48
N THR A 76 -22.83 -2.68 7.53
CA THR A 76 -22.80 -1.97 8.81
C THR A 76 -21.36 -1.65 9.17
N PHE A 77 -21.16 -0.51 9.82
CA PHE A 77 -19.84 -0.10 10.27
C PHE A 77 -19.85 0.17 11.76
N GLN A 78 -18.98 -0.50 12.50
CA GLN A 78 -18.77 -0.30 13.92
C GLN A 78 -17.40 0.31 14.15
N TYR A 79 -17.36 1.39 14.95
CA TYR A 79 -16.12 2.05 15.38
C TYR A 79 -16.22 2.33 16.89
N GLY A 80 -15.47 1.58 17.69
CA GLY A 80 -15.63 1.59 19.15
C GLY A 80 -17.08 1.29 19.54
N ASP A 81 -17.69 2.24 20.27
CA ASP A 81 -19.10 2.17 20.70
C ASP A 81 -20.09 2.74 19.67
N ARG A 82 -19.61 3.33 18.56
CA ARG A 82 -20.46 3.91 17.51
C ARG A 82 -20.79 2.87 16.45
N THR A 83 -22.03 2.89 15.98
CA THR A 83 -22.52 2.06 14.88
C THR A 83 -23.14 2.96 13.82
N TYR A 84 -22.73 2.77 12.57
CA TYR A 84 -23.23 3.47 11.39
C TYR A 84 -23.92 2.47 10.45
N GLY A 85 -24.97 2.94 9.77
CA GLY A 85 -25.86 2.10 8.98
C GLY A 85 -27.06 1.59 9.80
N PRO A 86 -27.76 0.55 9.33
CA PRO A 86 -27.43 -0.26 8.17
C PRO A 86 -27.54 0.50 6.84
N TYR A 87 -26.59 0.22 5.95
CA TYR A 87 -26.60 0.72 4.59
C TYR A 87 -27.13 -0.36 3.65
N THR A 88 -28.11 0.01 2.83
CA THR A 88 -28.73 -0.90 1.87
C THR A 88 -28.71 -0.28 0.48
N VAL A 89 -28.48 -1.11 -0.54
CA VAL A 89 -28.52 -0.69 -1.94
C VAL A 89 -29.73 -1.27 -2.64
N ARG A 90 -30.36 -0.47 -3.51
CA ARG A 90 -31.41 -0.93 -4.43
C ARG A 90 -31.00 -0.60 -5.85
N GLU A 91 -31.14 -1.55 -6.76
CA GLU A 91 -30.91 -1.30 -8.18
C GLU A 91 -32.13 -0.58 -8.77
N ASN A 92 -31.90 0.59 -9.36
CA ASN A 92 -32.90 1.37 -10.06
C ASN A 92 -32.35 1.82 -11.42
N PRO A 93 -32.78 1.20 -12.54
CA PRO A 93 -32.35 1.61 -13.88
C PRO A 93 -32.66 3.06 -14.24
N ALA A 94 -33.62 3.72 -13.56
CA ALA A 94 -33.93 5.13 -13.76
C ALA A 94 -32.86 6.07 -13.17
N ALA A 95 -31.96 5.57 -12.32
CA ALA A 95 -30.85 6.33 -11.76
C ALA A 95 -29.66 6.46 -12.75
N ILE A 96 -29.69 5.73 -13.87
CA ILE A 96 -28.63 5.78 -14.88
C ILE A 96 -28.66 7.14 -15.60
N PRO A 97 -27.52 7.84 -15.74
CA PRO A 97 -27.47 9.13 -16.41
C PRO A 97 -27.92 9.02 -17.87
N GLN A 98 -28.84 9.90 -18.29
CA GLN A 98 -29.44 9.79 -19.63
C GLN A 98 -28.44 10.09 -20.76
N ASN A 99 -27.45 10.95 -20.51
CA ASN A 99 -26.49 11.45 -21.49
C ASN A 99 -25.10 10.77 -21.41
N SER A 100 -24.99 9.60 -20.76
CA SER A 100 -23.72 8.88 -20.68
C SER A 100 -23.55 7.91 -21.86
N GLU A 101 -22.43 8.01 -22.58
CA GLU A 101 -22.05 7.03 -23.61
C GLU A 101 -21.86 5.61 -23.05
N MET A 102 -21.58 5.50 -21.73
CA MET A 102 -21.35 4.23 -21.04
C MET A 102 -22.62 3.62 -20.44
N ARG A 103 -23.81 4.16 -20.77
CA ARG A 103 -25.11 3.77 -20.20
C ARG A 103 -25.37 2.26 -20.21
N THR A 104 -24.90 1.53 -21.21
CA THR A 104 -25.09 0.07 -21.34
C THR A 104 -24.22 -0.76 -20.39
N GLN A 105 -23.18 -0.17 -19.82
CA GLN A 105 -22.26 -0.80 -18.88
C GLN A 105 -22.46 -0.32 -17.44
N MET A 106 -23.43 0.58 -17.21
CA MET A 106 -23.71 1.19 -15.91
C MET A 106 -24.89 0.51 -15.22
N THR A 107 -24.79 0.34 -13.90
CA THR A 107 -25.89 -0.09 -13.05
C THR A 107 -26.42 1.12 -12.28
N GLY A 108 -27.72 1.41 -12.40
CA GLY A 108 -28.33 2.48 -11.62
C GLY A 108 -28.62 2.01 -10.19
N VAL A 109 -28.23 2.79 -9.19
CA VAL A 109 -28.34 2.40 -7.78
C VAL A 109 -28.87 3.54 -6.90
N GLU A 110 -29.59 3.13 -5.87
CA GLU A 110 -30.06 3.96 -4.77
C GLU A 110 -29.42 3.44 -3.48
N LEU A 111 -28.60 4.25 -2.83
CA LEU A 111 -27.97 3.92 -1.55
C LEU A 111 -28.75 4.57 -0.43
N TYR A 112 -29.14 3.78 0.56
CA TYR A 112 -29.85 4.23 1.76
C TYR A 112 -29.04 3.98 3.02
N CYS A 113 -29.19 4.86 4.01
CA CYS A 113 -28.83 4.62 5.40
C CYS A 113 -30.13 4.66 6.22
N GLY A 114 -30.63 3.50 6.62
CA GLY A 114 -32.01 3.37 7.12
C GLY A 114 -33.03 3.89 6.10
N GLU A 115 -33.73 4.98 6.43
CA GLU A 115 -34.72 5.62 5.55
C GLU A 115 -34.15 6.79 4.72
N LYS A 116 -32.93 7.23 5.02
CA LYS A 116 -32.30 8.38 4.35
C LYS A 116 -31.62 7.95 3.06
N LEU A 117 -32.02 8.55 1.93
CA LEU A 117 -31.31 8.39 0.67
C LEU A 117 -29.97 9.15 0.73
N LEU A 118 -28.87 8.42 0.54
CA LEU A 118 -27.51 8.96 0.54
C LEU A 118 -26.94 9.16 -0.86
N PHE A 119 -27.32 8.31 -1.81
CA PHE A 119 -26.85 8.41 -3.19
C PHE A 119 -27.91 7.90 -4.17
N TYR A 120 -28.03 8.59 -5.31
CA TYR A 120 -28.88 8.20 -6.42
C TYR A 120 -28.12 8.50 -7.72
N GLY A 121 -27.75 7.45 -8.44
CA GLY A 121 -26.92 7.61 -9.64
C GLY A 121 -26.51 6.29 -10.28
N GLY A 122 -25.63 6.37 -11.27
CA GLY A 122 -25.09 5.19 -11.95
C GLY A 122 -23.71 4.82 -11.43
N ILE A 123 -23.46 3.52 -11.25
CA ILE A 123 -22.15 2.96 -10.94
C ILE A 123 -21.61 2.19 -12.13
N THR A 124 -20.30 2.22 -12.31
CA THR A 124 -19.57 1.36 -13.25
C THR A 124 -18.26 0.90 -12.60
N ASP A 125 -17.82 -0.31 -12.96
CA ASP A 125 -16.50 -0.80 -12.58
C ASP A 125 -15.57 -0.63 -13.79
N LEU A 126 -14.53 0.19 -13.63
CA LEU A 126 -13.50 0.38 -14.63
C LEU A 126 -12.15 -0.10 -14.08
N SER A 127 -11.73 -1.27 -14.54
CA SER A 127 -10.44 -1.88 -14.17
C SER A 127 -10.25 -2.10 -12.67
N GLY A 128 -11.30 -2.50 -11.95
CA GLY A 128 -11.24 -2.79 -10.50
C GLY A 128 -11.43 -1.56 -9.63
N ARG A 129 -11.81 -0.41 -10.22
CA ARG A 129 -12.18 0.80 -9.50
C ARG A 129 -13.64 1.11 -9.77
N LEU A 130 -14.41 1.17 -8.69
CA LEU A 130 -15.77 1.66 -8.74
C LEU A 130 -15.75 3.16 -9.08
N LEU A 131 -16.60 3.58 -10.02
CA LEU A 131 -16.84 4.97 -10.39
C LEU A 131 -18.32 5.26 -10.20
N LEU A 132 -18.63 6.37 -9.50
CA LEU A 132 -19.98 6.83 -9.25
C LEU A 132 -20.27 8.02 -10.17
N TYR A 133 -21.45 8.03 -10.78
CA TYR A 133 -21.94 9.10 -11.62
C TYR A 133 -23.26 9.60 -11.09
N HIS A 134 -23.39 10.92 -10.99
CA HIS A 134 -24.68 11.56 -10.75
C HIS A 134 -25.58 11.46 -11.99
N THR A 135 -26.88 11.65 -11.81
CA THR A 135 -27.89 11.58 -12.89
C THR A 135 -27.66 12.56 -14.03
N ASP A 136 -26.91 13.64 -13.78
CA ASP A 136 -26.52 14.64 -14.78
C ASP A 136 -25.31 14.19 -15.63
N GLY A 137 -24.69 13.05 -15.30
CA GLY A 137 -23.52 12.50 -15.98
C GLY A 137 -22.18 13.00 -15.41
N SER A 138 -22.19 13.85 -14.38
CA SER A 138 -20.98 14.25 -13.67
C SER A 138 -20.45 13.09 -12.82
N LEU A 139 -19.12 13.02 -12.66
CA LEU A 139 -18.49 12.09 -11.72
C LEU A 139 -18.80 12.56 -10.30
N ALA A 140 -19.41 11.69 -9.52
CA ALA A 140 -19.59 11.93 -8.10
C ALA A 140 -18.22 11.87 -7.41
N ASP A 141 -18.00 12.78 -6.46
CA ASP A 141 -16.74 12.84 -5.73
C ASP A 141 -16.45 11.49 -5.08
N ALA A 142 -15.20 11.02 -5.18
CA ALA A 142 -14.75 9.72 -4.70
C ALA A 142 -14.64 9.66 -3.15
N GLY A 143 -15.34 10.57 -2.46
CA GLY A 143 -15.20 10.78 -1.02
C GLY A 143 -13.86 11.41 -0.64
N ILE A 144 -13.32 12.32 -1.46
CA ILE A 144 -12.09 13.05 -1.12
C ILE A 144 -12.44 14.14 -0.10
N SER A 145 -12.56 13.76 1.17
CA SER A 145 -12.66 14.74 2.25
C SER A 145 -11.30 15.45 2.39
N VAL A 146 -11.25 16.72 2.01
CA VAL A 146 -10.05 17.56 2.25
C VAL A 146 -9.97 17.86 3.74
N THR A 147 -8.97 17.29 4.41
CA THR A 147 -8.65 17.61 5.81
C THR A 147 -8.03 19.00 5.87
N VAL A 148 -8.80 19.99 6.35
CA VAL A 148 -8.23 21.31 6.68
C VAL A 148 -7.64 21.21 8.09
N ASN A 149 -6.32 21.38 8.20
CA ASN A 149 -5.60 21.41 9.48
C ASN A 149 -6.07 22.59 10.35
N GLY A 150 -7.09 22.37 11.17
CA GLY A 150 -7.32 23.09 12.43
C GLY A 150 -6.70 22.29 13.57
N GLY A 151 -6.00 22.94 14.49
CA GLY A 151 -5.16 22.32 15.53
C GLY A 151 -5.76 21.12 16.28
N ALA A 152 -4.87 20.34 16.88
CA ALA A 152 -4.98 18.95 17.33
C ALA A 152 -6.11 18.57 18.33
N GLU A 153 -7.09 19.42 18.56
CA GLU A 153 -8.10 19.25 19.59
C GLU A 153 -9.55 19.49 19.13
N ASN A 154 -9.78 19.85 17.86
CA ASN A 154 -11.12 19.84 17.26
C ASN A 154 -11.05 19.68 15.72
N MET A 155 -10.89 18.43 15.28
CA MET A 155 -10.95 18.08 13.86
C MET A 155 -12.42 18.04 13.40
N ILE A 156 -12.90 19.14 12.83
CA ILE A 156 -14.24 19.22 12.23
C ILE A 156 -14.08 19.06 10.72
N THR A 157 -14.48 17.90 10.18
CA THR A 157 -14.68 17.74 8.74
C THR A 157 -15.99 18.41 8.36
N MET A 158 -15.93 19.43 7.53
CA MET A 158 -17.12 20.10 7.02
C MET A 158 -17.39 19.65 5.58
N ASP A 159 -18.65 19.40 5.23
CA ASP A 159 -19.02 19.23 3.82
C ASP A 159 -18.78 20.55 3.05
N GLY A 160 -18.82 20.50 1.71
CA GLY A 160 -18.76 21.70 0.87
C GLY A 160 -19.88 22.74 1.13
N SER A 161 -20.82 22.43 2.03
CA SER A 161 -21.97 23.26 2.44
C SER A 161 -21.86 23.77 3.89
N GLY A 162 -20.77 23.47 4.62
CA GLY A 162 -20.53 23.93 5.99
C GLY A 162 -21.18 23.12 7.12
N ASN A 163 -21.74 21.94 6.85
CA ASN A 163 -22.23 21.05 7.92
C ASN A 163 -21.08 20.23 8.51
N GLY A 164 -21.05 20.09 9.84
CA GLY A 164 -20.13 19.18 10.51
C GLY A 164 -20.48 17.73 10.17
N ILE A 165 -19.64 17.07 9.39
CA ILE A 165 -19.68 15.63 9.14
C ILE A 165 -18.87 14.95 10.26
N ASP A 166 -19.38 13.86 10.81
CA ASP A 166 -18.55 12.98 11.65
C ASP A 166 -17.45 12.39 10.75
N PRO A 167 -16.15 12.69 10.98
CA PRO A 167 -15.06 12.23 10.12
C PRO A 167 -14.99 10.71 9.98
N MET A 168 -15.65 9.98 10.88
CA MET A 168 -15.71 8.53 10.89
C MET A 168 -16.91 7.95 10.13
N GLU A 169 -17.86 8.77 9.67
CA GLU A 169 -18.97 8.28 8.84
C GLU A 169 -18.44 7.88 7.44
N PRO A 170 -18.71 6.64 6.98
CA PRO A 170 -18.26 6.18 5.67
C PRO A 170 -19.02 6.89 4.54
N SER A 171 -18.31 7.23 3.47
CA SER A 171 -18.91 7.86 2.29
C SER A 171 -19.72 6.85 1.46
N ALA A 172 -20.64 7.34 0.63
CA ALA A 172 -21.41 6.51 -0.29
C ALA A 172 -20.50 5.67 -1.21
N TYR A 173 -19.35 6.22 -1.62
CA TYR A 173 -18.32 5.51 -2.36
C TYR A 173 -17.78 4.30 -1.60
N THR A 174 -17.31 4.52 -0.37
CA THR A 174 -16.73 3.47 0.50
C THR A 174 -17.71 2.32 0.71
N ILE A 175 -18.99 2.64 0.94
CA ILE A 175 -20.03 1.64 1.15
C ILE A 175 -20.31 0.83 -0.13
N LEU A 176 -20.45 1.50 -1.28
CA LEU A 176 -20.70 0.81 -2.54
C LEU A 176 -19.49 -0.03 -3.01
N ASP A 177 -18.27 0.42 -2.74
CA ASP A 177 -17.04 -0.34 -3.01
C ASP A 177 -16.99 -1.63 -2.16
N LEU A 178 -17.31 -1.53 -0.87
CA LEU A 178 -17.45 -2.68 0.04
C LEU A 178 -18.51 -3.69 -0.44
N MET A 179 -19.65 -3.21 -0.97
CA MET A 179 -20.73 -4.06 -1.49
C MET A 179 -20.39 -4.76 -2.81
N THR A 180 -19.51 -4.15 -3.62
CA THR A 180 -19.13 -4.66 -4.95
C THR A 180 -17.94 -5.63 -4.87
N GLY A 181 -17.16 -5.55 -3.79
CA GLY A 181 -15.96 -6.35 -3.57
C GLY A 181 -14.73 -5.46 -3.76
N PRO A 182 -14.20 -4.86 -2.69
CA PRO A 182 -13.20 -3.81 -2.81
C PRO A 182 -11.83 -4.35 -3.21
N GLU A 183 -11.03 -3.51 -3.87
CA GLU A 183 -9.65 -3.83 -4.17
C GLU A 183 -8.83 -3.87 -2.87
N LEU A 184 -8.38 -5.07 -2.47
CA LEU A 184 -7.60 -5.22 -1.25
C LEU A 184 -6.17 -4.69 -1.48
N THR A 185 -5.82 -3.64 -0.74
CA THR A 185 -4.49 -3.01 -0.80
C THR A 185 -3.57 -3.62 0.27
N HIS A 186 -2.27 -3.41 0.12
CA HIS A 186 -1.27 -3.80 1.12
C HIS A 186 -0.55 -2.56 1.64
N LYS A 187 -0.20 -2.55 2.93
CA LYS A 187 0.71 -1.56 3.49
C LYS A 187 2.14 -1.98 3.19
N GLY A 188 2.88 -1.12 2.51
CA GLY A 188 4.30 -1.30 2.24
C GLY A 188 4.72 -0.63 0.93
N ALA A 189 5.76 0.19 1.00
CA ALA A 189 6.34 0.81 -0.19
C ALA A 189 7.20 -0.22 -0.94
N TRP A 190 6.61 -0.88 -1.94
CA TRP A 190 7.32 -1.79 -2.85
C TRP A 190 8.64 -1.22 -3.40
N PRO A 191 8.74 0.08 -3.77
CA PRO A 191 10.01 0.65 -4.25
C PRO A 191 11.13 0.65 -3.20
N LEU A 192 10.81 0.85 -1.92
CA LEU A 192 11.81 0.85 -0.83
C LEU A 192 12.34 -0.55 -0.57
N TRP A 193 11.48 -1.58 -0.63
CA TRP A 193 11.91 -2.97 -0.61
C TRP A 193 12.83 -3.29 -1.78
N ALA A 194 12.41 -2.97 -3.01
CA ALA A 194 13.19 -3.23 -4.21
C ALA A 194 14.56 -2.54 -4.16
N GLY A 195 14.61 -1.31 -3.66
CA GLY A 195 15.85 -0.56 -3.42
C GLY A 195 16.76 -1.27 -2.41
N GLY A 196 16.22 -1.73 -1.27
CA GLY A 196 16.97 -2.49 -0.28
C GLY A 196 17.55 -3.79 -0.83
N ILE A 197 16.78 -4.54 -1.62
CA ILE A 197 17.25 -5.75 -2.32
C ILE A 197 18.39 -5.44 -3.30
N LEU A 198 18.24 -4.36 -4.08
CA LEU A 198 19.26 -3.92 -5.04
C LEU A 198 20.57 -3.56 -4.33
N ILE A 199 20.51 -2.80 -3.23
CA ILE A 199 21.70 -2.46 -2.44
C ILE A 199 22.35 -3.72 -1.86
N CYS A 200 21.56 -4.68 -1.36
CA CYS A 200 22.09 -5.94 -0.86
C CYS A 200 22.80 -6.74 -1.95
N ALA A 201 22.18 -6.85 -3.14
CA ALA A 201 22.77 -7.54 -4.29
C ALA A 201 24.06 -6.85 -4.75
N ALA A 202 24.05 -5.52 -4.88
CA ALA A 202 25.23 -4.72 -5.21
C ALA A 202 26.35 -4.91 -4.18
N THR A 203 26.01 -4.96 -2.89
CA THR A 203 26.98 -5.21 -1.81
C THR A 203 27.61 -6.60 -1.97
N MET A 204 26.81 -7.64 -2.18
CA MET A 204 27.33 -9.01 -2.38
C MET A 204 28.24 -9.10 -3.61
N VAL A 205 27.84 -8.49 -4.74
CA VAL A 205 28.67 -8.41 -5.95
C VAL A 205 29.97 -7.67 -5.67
N SER A 206 29.91 -6.54 -4.95
CA SER A 206 31.11 -5.76 -4.61
C SER A 206 32.09 -6.52 -3.72
N VAL A 207 31.60 -7.38 -2.82
CA VAL A 207 32.46 -8.22 -1.97
C VAL A 207 33.05 -9.38 -2.77
N LEU A 208 32.27 -10.01 -3.65
CA LEU A 208 32.70 -11.19 -4.41
C LEU A 208 33.62 -10.87 -5.59
N PHE A 209 33.51 -9.67 -6.15
CA PHE A 209 34.20 -9.23 -7.37
C PHE A 209 35.00 -7.94 -7.15
N ALA A 210 35.51 -7.73 -5.94
CA ALA A 210 36.15 -6.48 -5.54
C ALA A 210 37.29 -6.06 -6.48
N ASP A 211 38.14 -7.01 -6.85
CA ASP A 211 39.31 -6.74 -7.71
C ASP A 211 38.91 -6.64 -9.19
N GLU A 212 37.93 -7.43 -9.63
CA GLU A 212 37.42 -7.38 -11.00
C GLU A 212 36.66 -6.08 -11.27
N LEU A 213 35.86 -5.59 -10.33
CA LEU A 213 35.16 -4.30 -10.45
C LEU A 213 36.15 -3.13 -10.48
N PHE A 214 37.21 -3.19 -9.67
CA PHE A 214 38.28 -2.21 -9.69
C PHE A 214 39.00 -2.17 -11.04
N ARG A 215 39.41 -3.34 -11.56
CA ARG A 215 40.06 -3.45 -12.87
C ARG A 215 39.12 -3.04 -14.00
N PHE A 216 37.85 -3.41 -13.93
CA PHE A 216 36.84 -3.01 -14.90
C PHE A 216 36.66 -1.49 -14.95
N ASN A 217 36.56 -0.82 -13.80
CA ASN A 217 36.49 0.64 -13.74
C ASN A 217 37.76 1.29 -14.30
N LEU A 218 38.94 0.72 -14.01
CA LEU A 218 40.21 1.20 -14.55
C LEU A 218 40.36 0.95 -16.06
N ALA A 219 39.75 -0.09 -16.62
CA ALA A 219 39.82 -0.38 -18.06
C ALA A 219 39.23 0.75 -18.92
N PHE A 220 38.32 1.55 -18.38
CA PHE A 220 37.81 2.76 -19.05
C PHE A 220 38.75 3.96 -18.98
N ARG A 221 39.80 3.91 -18.16
CA ARG A 221 40.72 5.02 -17.89
C ARG A 221 42.15 4.77 -18.36
N ILE A 222 42.61 3.53 -18.29
CA ILE A 222 44.00 3.14 -18.58
C ILE A 222 44.05 1.91 -19.48
N ARG A 223 45.10 1.85 -20.33
CA ARG A 223 45.25 0.79 -21.34
C ARG A 223 45.63 -0.58 -20.76
N ASP A 224 46.38 -0.60 -19.66
CA ASP A 224 46.86 -1.83 -19.00
C ASP A 224 46.25 -2.01 -17.59
N ALA A 225 44.92 -2.04 -17.51
CA ALA A 225 44.20 -2.14 -16.23
C ALA A 225 44.41 -3.48 -15.50
N ASP A 226 44.72 -4.56 -16.21
CA ASP A 226 44.84 -5.91 -15.63
C ASP A 226 46.03 -6.08 -14.68
N ARG A 227 47.05 -5.21 -14.80
CA ARG A 227 48.24 -5.20 -13.94
C ARG A 227 48.14 -4.21 -12.78
N ALA A 228 47.04 -3.48 -12.67
CA ALA A 228 46.87 -2.48 -11.62
C ALA A 228 46.59 -3.15 -10.26
N GLU A 229 47.35 -2.73 -9.25
CA GLU A 229 47.12 -3.10 -7.85
C GLU A 229 46.36 -1.99 -7.12
N PRO A 230 45.36 -2.32 -6.29
CA PRO A 230 44.61 -1.33 -5.54
C PRO A 230 45.48 -0.69 -4.46
N SER A 231 45.31 0.62 -4.27
CA SER A 231 45.97 1.35 -3.19
C SER A 231 45.33 1.02 -1.83
N GLU A 232 46.06 1.26 -0.75
CA GLU A 232 45.54 1.10 0.62
C GLU A 232 44.26 1.93 0.86
N TRP A 233 44.17 3.12 0.26
CA TRP A 233 42.97 3.96 0.34
C TRP A 233 41.77 3.33 -0.37
N GLU A 234 41.98 2.75 -1.55
CA GLU A 234 40.94 2.02 -2.27
C GLU A 234 40.46 0.81 -1.47
N ILE A 235 41.39 0.05 -0.88
CA ILE A 235 41.07 -1.08 -0.01
C ILE A 235 40.25 -0.62 1.19
N ALA A 236 40.67 0.43 1.89
CA ALA A 236 39.92 1.00 3.02
C ALA A 236 38.51 1.43 2.61
N GLY A 237 38.38 2.10 1.45
CA GLY A 237 37.09 2.51 0.88
C GLY A 237 36.13 1.32 0.65
N ARG A 238 36.64 0.18 0.17
CA ARG A 238 35.84 -1.05 0.01
C ARG A 238 35.27 -1.52 1.34
N TYR A 239 36.10 -1.62 2.38
CA TYR A 239 35.66 -2.06 3.71
C TYR A 239 34.64 -1.11 4.34
N ILE A 240 34.81 0.21 4.17
CA ILE A 240 33.83 1.21 4.62
C ILE A 240 32.51 1.03 3.87
N SER A 241 32.56 0.88 2.53
CA SER A 241 31.36 0.66 1.72
C SER A 241 30.62 -0.61 2.13
N TRP A 242 31.34 -1.71 2.36
CA TRP A 242 30.79 -2.99 2.84
C TRP A 242 30.17 -2.91 4.24
N ALA A 243 30.58 -1.95 5.06
CA ALA A 243 29.95 -1.69 6.35
C ALA A 243 28.72 -0.77 6.23
N VAL A 244 28.78 0.26 5.39
CA VAL A 244 27.72 1.28 5.26
C VAL A 244 26.54 0.78 4.44
N LEU A 245 26.77 0.09 3.31
CA LEU A 245 25.70 -0.32 2.40
C LEU A 245 24.66 -1.25 3.07
N PRO A 246 25.03 -2.25 3.90
CA PRO A 246 24.04 -3.03 4.64
C PRO A 246 23.20 -2.19 5.60
N VAL A 247 23.79 -1.17 6.24
CA VAL A 247 23.07 -0.27 7.15
C VAL A 247 22.05 0.58 6.39
N VAL A 248 22.42 1.09 5.22
CA VAL A 248 21.49 1.83 4.34
C VAL A 248 20.37 0.92 3.86
N ALA A 249 20.69 -0.31 3.43
CA ALA A 249 19.67 -1.28 3.02
C ALA A 249 18.70 -1.61 4.16
N LEU A 250 19.20 -1.78 5.39
CA LEU A 250 18.37 -1.98 6.57
C LEU A 250 17.42 -0.80 6.81
N ALA A 251 17.90 0.43 6.70
CA ALA A 251 17.06 1.62 6.85
C ALA A 251 15.96 1.69 5.79
N LEU A 252 16.26 1.34 4.52
CA LEU A 252 15.25 1.26 3.46
C LEU A 252 14.19 0.19 3.75
N PHE A 253 14.62 -0.99 4.20
CA PHE A 253 13.67 -2.05 4.56
C PHE A 253 12.76 -1.67 5.71
N ILE A 254 13.28 -1.00 6.75
CA ILE A 254 12.46 -0.52 7.86
C ILE A 254 11.50 0.58 7.39
N GLY A 255 11.99 1.56 6.63
CA GLY A 255 11.16 2.65 6.12
C GLY A 255 10.07 2.19 5.16
N GLY A 256 10.31 1.12 4.39
CA GLY A 256 9.30 0.60 3.48
C GLY A 256 8.26 -0.33 4.12
N LEU A 257 8.44 -0.72 5.40
CA LEU A 257 7.44 -1.46 6.18
C LEU A 257 6.45 -0.53 6.90
N GLN A 258 6.72 0.77 6.94
CA GLN A 258 5.82 1.80 7.46
C GLN A 258 4.74 2.14 6.43
#